data_AF-A0A327KXP3-F1
#
_entry.id   AF-A0A327KXP3-F1
#
_cell.length_a   1.000
_cell.length_b   1.000
_cell.length_c   1.000
_cell.angle_alpha   90.00
_cell.angle_beta   90.00
_cell.angle_gamma   90.00
#
_symmetry.space_group_name_H-M   'P 1'
#
loop_
_entity.id
_entity.type
_entity.pdbx_description
1 polymer ?
#
loop_
_entity_poly.entity_id
_entity_poly.type
_entity_poly.pdbx_seq_one_letter_code
_entity_poly.pdbx_strand_id
1 'polypeptide(L)'
;MEQIPDEPEPLPGAELYLSAFHDLSGDRQYGAMGGAGPIPWLALDRWAGRAGLDGDDFDRLVRMVRAVDAEWLADQAERAEAERQRQKRD
;
A
#
# COMPACT_ATOMS: atom_id res chain seq x y z
N MET A 1 28.36 10.20 0.92
CA MET A 1 27.12 9.46 1.20
C MET A 1 26.02 10.48 1.19
N GLU A 2 25.14 10.43 0.18
CA GLU A 2 23.96 11.29 0.13
C GLU A 2 23.15 11.02 1.40
N GLN A 3 22.91 12.05 2.21
CA GLN A 3 22.08 11.92 3.40
C GLN A 3 20.67 11.66 2.90
N ILE A 4 20.15 10.46 3.19
CA ILE A 4 18.73 10.21 3.08
C ILE A 4 18.08 11.26 4.00
N PRO A 5 17.18 12.11 3.49
CA PRO A 5 16.46 13.05 4.35
C PRO A 5 15.87 12.28 5.53
N ASP A 6 15.83 12.88 6.72
CA ASP A 6 15.15 12.26 7.87
C ASP A 6 13.78 11.76 7.40
N GLU A 7 13.56 10.45 7.57
CA GLU A 7 12.32 9.81 7.16
C GLU A 7 11.17 10.58 7.82
N PRO A 8 10.14 10.99 7.05
CA PRO A 8 9.07 11.79 7.61
C PRO A 8 8.41 11.02 8.75
N GLU A 9 8.40 11.60 9.94
CA GLU A 9 7.73 11.01 11.09
C GLU A 9 6.25 10.83 10.77
N PRO A 10 5.70 9.61 10.87
CA PRO A 10 4.29 9.38 10.63
C PRO A 10 3.44 10.19 11.62
N LEU A 11 2.23 10.54 11.19
CA LEU A 11 1.26 11.15 12.10
C LEU A 11 1.02 10.21 13.29
N PRO A 12 0.88 10.73 14.53
CA PRO A 12 0.62 9.89 15.68
C PRO A 12 -0.59 8.98 15.47
N GLY A 13 -0.39 7.66 15.62
CA GLY A 13 -1.40 6.63 15.40
C GLY A 13 -1.49 6.10 13.96
N ALA A 14 -0.73 6.66 13.01
CA ALA A 14 -0.67 6.17 11.63
C ALA A 14 0.26 4.95 11.47
N GLU A 15 1.15 4.73 12.43
CA GLU A 15 2.22 3.71 12.40
C GLU A 15 1.63 2.31 12.21
N LEU A 16 0.53 2.01 12.89
CA LEU A 16 -0.16 0.72 12.79
C LEU A 16 -0.65 0.46 11.36
N TYR A 17 -1.30 1.45 10.74
CA TYR A 17 -1.87 1.30 9.40
C TYR A 17 -0.79 1.25 8.32
N LEU A 18 0.27 2.06 8.47
CA LEU A 18 1.42 2.02 7.57
C LEU A 18 2.17 0.68 7.69
N SER A 19 2.34 0.15 8.90
CA SER A 19 2.95 -1.16 9.11
C SER A 19 2.14 -2.25 8.39
N ALA A 20 0.81 -2.27 8.55
CA ALA A 20 -0.04 -3.23 7.84
C ALA A 20 0.07 -3.08 6.31
N PHE A 21 0.09 -1.85 5.79
CA PHE A 21 0.26 -1.59 4.37
C PHE A 21 1.59 -2.11 3.82
N HIS A 22 2.69 -1.94 4.57
CA HIS A 22 4.01 -2.41 4.18
C HIS A 22 4.14 -3.93 4.30
N ASP A 23 3.70 -4.51 5.41
CA ASP A 23 3.74 -5.96 5.65
C ASP A 23 2.97 -6.74 4.57
N LEU A 24 1.81 -6.23 4.17
CA LEU A 24 0.92 -6.87 3.19
C LEU A 24 1.29 -6.56 1.74
N SER A 25 2.42 -5.88 1.51
CA SER A 25 2.77 -5.42 0.17
C SER A 25 3.00 -6.56 -0.84
N GLY A 26 3.49 -7.70 -0.35
CA GLY A 26 3.71 -8.91 -1.13
C GLY A 26 2.44 -9.70 -1.47
N ASP A 27 1.32 -9.41 -0.81
CA ASP A 27 0.06 -10.14 -1.03
C ASP A 27 -0.77 -9.58 -2.20
N ARG A 28 -0.33 -8.47 -2.80
CA ARG A 28 -1.02 -7.87 -3.93
C ARG A 28 -1.01 -8.80 -5.14
N GLN A 29 -2.15 -8.88 -5.81
CA GLN A 29 -2.26 -9.57 -7.09
C GLN A 29 -1.73 -8.66 -8.20
N TYR A 30 -0.99 -9.23 -9.16
CA TYR A 30 -0.57 -8.51 -10.36
C TYR A 30 -1.31 -9.06 -11.57
N GLY A 31 -1.86 -8.16 -12.38
CA GLY A 31 -2.52 -8.50 -13.64
C GLY A 31 -1.52 -8.97 -14.70
N ALA A 32 -2.02 -9.64 -15.74
CA ALA A 32 -1.19 -10.20 -16.82
C ALA A 32 -0.31 -9.15 -17.55
N MET A 33 -0.72 -7.88 -17.53
CA MET A 33 0.03 -6.75 -18.09
C MET A 33 0.84 -5.96 -17.05
N GLY A 34 1.10 -6.54 -15.87
CA GLY A 34 1.97 -5.98 -14.83
C GLY A 34 1.32 -4.95 -13.90
N GLY A 35 0.03 -4.67 -14.03
CA GLY A 35 -0.68 -3.74 -13.13
C GLY A 35 -0.94 -4.36 -11.75
N ALA A 36 -0.55 -3.66 -10.69
CA ALA A 36 -0.87 -4.08 -9.33
C ALA A 36 -2.37 -3.90 -9.02
N GLY A 37 -2.95 -4.88 -8.35
CA GLY A 37 -4.26 -4.81 -7.73
C GLY A 37 -4.17 -4.45 -6.25
N PRO A 38 -5.31 -4.16 -5.61
CA PRO A 38 -5.30 -3.78 -4.21
C PRO A 38 -4.94 -4.94 -3.27
N ILE A 39 -4.54 -4.61 -2.05
CA ILE A 39 -4.33 -5.60 -0.98
C ILE A 39 -5.63 -6.42 -0.79
N PRO A 40 -5.57 -7.76 -0.80
CA PRO A 40 -6.76 -8.59 -0.58
C PRO A 40 -7.38 -8.36 0.80
N TRP A 41 -8.72 -8.29 0.87
CA TRP A 41 -9.41 -8.14 2.16
C TRP A 41 -9.07 -9.28 3.13
N LEU A 42 -8.94 -10.51 2.63
CA LEU A 42 -8.58 -11.67 3.46
C LEU A 42 -7.17 -11.54 4.06
N ALA A 43 -6.24 -10.87 3.37
CA ALA A 43 -4.92 -10.60 3.91
C ALA A 43 -4.99 -9.61 5.08
N LEU A 44 -5.83 -8.57 4.95
CA LEU A 44 -6.12 -7.62 6.03
C LEU A 44 -6.76 -8.32 7.23
N ASP A 45 -7.76 -9.17 7.02
CA ASP A 45 -8.41 -9.97 8.07
C ASP A 45 -7.38 -10.83 8.85
N ARG A 46 -6.47 -11.49 8.13
CA ARG A 46 -5.46 -12.34 8.74
C ARG A 46 -4.39 -11.56 9.50
N TRP A 47 -4.00 -10.40 8.98
CA TRP A 47 -3.07 -9.50 9.67
C TRP A 47 -3.71 -8.92 10.93
N ALA A 48 -4.96 -8.44 10.83
CA ALA A 48 -5.75 -7.92 11.94
C ALA A 48 -5.89 -8.94 13.07
N GLY A 49 -6.23 -10.19 12.74
CA GLY A 49 -6.35 -11.26 13.73
C GLY A 49 -5.03 -11.55 14.47
N ARG A 50 -3.87 -11.38 13.83
CA ARG A 50 -2.56 -11.50 14.50
C ARG A 50 -2.23 -10.30 15.37
N ALA A 51 -2.68 -9.11 14.96
CA ALA A 51 -2.52 -7.86 15.70
C ALA A 51 -3.54 -7.72 16.85
N GLY A 52 -4.50 -8.64 16.98
CA GLY A 52 -5.55 -8.59 17.99
C GLY A 52 -6.62 -7.52 17.71
N LEU A 53 -6.80 -7.14 16.44
CA LEU A 53 -7.81 -6.17 16.01
C LEU A 53 -9.07 -6.90 15.54
N ASP A 54 -10.21 -6.56 16.10
CA ASP A 54 -11.52 -7.11 15.73
C ASP A 54 -12.60 -6.01 15.66
N GLY A 55 -13.81 -6.37 15.19
CA GLY A 55 -14.97 -5.47 15.12
C GLY A 55 -14.66 -4.11 14.48
N ASP A 56 -14.97 -3.04 15.22
CA ASP A 56 -14.78 -1.65 14.78
C ASP A 56 -13.30 -1.30 14.51
N ASP A 57 -12.36 -1.91 15.22
CA ASP A 57 -10.93 -1.68 15.02
C ASP A 57 -10.46 -2.33 13.72
N PHE A 58 -10.99 -3.50 13.38
CA PHE A 58 -10.76 -4.10 12.07
C PHE A 58 -11.35 -3.24 10.94
N ASP A 59 -12.58 -2.75 11.09
CA ASP A 59 -13.18 -1.85 10.10
C ASP A 59 -12.36 -0.57 9.90
N ARG A 60 -11.79 -0.04 10.99
CA ARG A 60 -10.88 1.11 10.94
C ARG A 60 -9.57 0.76 10.23
N LEU A 61 -8.95 -0.38 10.53
CA LEU A 61 -7.76 -0.87 9.81
C LEU A 61 -8.02 -0.95 8.31
N VAL A 62 -9.11 -1.61 7.91
CA VAL A 62 -9.47 -1.76 6.49
C VAL A 62 -9.62 -0.39 5.83
N ARG A 63 -10.36 0.53 6.46
CA ARG A 63 -10.57 1.88 5.89
C ARG A 63 -9.25 2.63 5.69
N MET A 64 -8.38 2.63 6.71
CA MET A 64 -7.12 3.37 6.66
C MET A 64 -6.13 2.76 5.66
N VAL A 65 -5.96 1.44 5.67
CA VAL A 65 -5.06 0.77 4.72
C VAL A 65 -5.55 0.93 3.29
N ARG A 66 -6.87 0.87 3.04
CA ARG A 66 -7.45 1.09 1.70
C ARG A 66 -7.19 2.49 1.16
N ALA A 67 -7.21 3.51 2.03
CA ALA A 67 -6.90 4.87 1.62
C ALA A 67 -5.44 4.99 1.13
N VAL A 68 -4.49 4.44 1.88
CA VAL A 68 -3.07 4.42 1.49
C VAL A 68 -2.85 3.57 0.24
N ASP A 69 -3.48 2.40 0.16
CA ASP A 69 -3.39 1.48 -0.98
C ASP A 69 -3.91 2.12 -2.28
N ALA A 70 -5.00 2.90 -2.20
CA ALA A 70 -5.53 3.62 -3.36
C ALA A 70 -4.54 4.65 -3.92
N GLU A 71 -3.93 5.47 -3.06
CA GLU A 71 -2.93 6.46 -3.48
C GLU A 71 -1.69 5.78 -4.08
N TRP A 72 -1.22 4.69 -3.46
CA TRP A 72 -0.08 3.93 -4.00
C TRP A 72 -0.39 3.32 -5.37
N LEU A 73 -1.59 2.76 -5.56
CA LEU A 73 -2.01 2.23 -6.86
C LEU A 73 -2.09 3.31 -7.94
N ALA A 74 -2.55 4.50 -7.59
CA ALA A 74 -2.59 5.65 -8.51
C ALA A 74 -1.18 6.06 -8.94
N ASP A 75 -0.25 6.25 -7.98
CA ASP A 75 1.16 6.55 -8.27
C ASP A 75 1.79 5.47 -9.16
N GLN A 76 1.54 4.20 -8.86
CA GLN A 76 2.08 3.10 -9.66
C GLN A 76 1.54 3.08 -11.10
N ALA A 77 0.27 3.41 -11.29
CA ALA A 77 -0.32 3.52 -12.63
C ALA A 77 0.27 4.70 -13.41
N GLU A 78 0.46 5.86 -12.76
CA GLU A 78 1.09 7.05 -13.36
C GLU A 78 2.53 6.77 -13.78
N ARG A 79 3.32 6.13 -12.91
CA ARG A 79 4.71 5.75 -13.20
C ARG A 79 4.81 4.78 -14.36
N ALA A 80 3.95 3.76 -14.40
CA ALA A 80 3.89 2.81 -15.51
C ALA A 80 3.53 3.50 -16.84
N GLU A 81 2.61 4.46 -16.82
CA GLU A 81 2.27 5.22 -18.02
C GLU A 81 3.42 6.13 -18.47
N ALA A 82 4.05 6.86 -17.55
CA ALA A 82 5.19 7.71 -17.86
C ALA A 82 6.35 6.93 -18.47
N GLU A 83 6.61 5.71 -17.99
CA GLU A 83 7.62 4.81 -18.55
C GLU A 83 7.26 4.36 -19.96
N ARG A 84 6.01 3.93 -20.20
CA ARG A 84 5.52 3.57 -21.54
C ARG A 84 5.67 4.71 -22.54
N GLN A 85 5.39 5.94 -22.13
CA GLN A 85 5.53 7.11 -23.00
C GLN A 85 6.99 7.45 -23.32
N ARG A 86 7.92 7.22 -22.38
CA ARG A 86 9.37 7.36 -22.63
C ARG A 86 9.83 6.34 -23.66
N GLN A 87 9.47 5.07 -23.50
CA GLN A 87 9.85 3.99 -24.42
C GLN A 87 9.31 4.17 -25.85
N LYS A 88 8.18 4.87 -26.04
CA LYS A 88 7.63 5.19 -27.37
C LYS A 88 8.35 6.34 -28.08
N ARG A 89 9.10 7.16 -27.33
CA ARG A 89 9.76 8.37 -27.84
C ARG A 89 11.21 8.11 -28.29
N ASP A 90 11.81 7.05 -27.77
CA ASP A 90 13.15 6.56 -28.13
C ASP A 90 13.08 5.61 -29.35
#